data_AF-A0A1X7SSD4-F1
#
_entry.id   AF-A0A1X7SSD4-F1
#
_cell.length_a   1.000
_cell.length_b   1.000
_cell.length_c   1.000
_cell.angle_alpha   90.00
_cell.angle_beta   90.00
_cell.angle_gamma   90.00
#
_symmetry.space_group_name_H-M   'P 1'
#
loop_
_entity.id
_entity.type
_entity.pdbx_description
1 polymer ?
#
loop_
_entity_poly.entity_id
_entity_poly.type
_entity_poly.pdbx_seq_one_letter_code
_entity_poly.pdbx_strand_id
1 'polypeptide(L)'
;MLATKRSIYCPEHLLNDKEQEGSVGKRITCPLDSSHTVYEKDINKHLKKCNASKREVPDCYVANINTGIPNYVPLKEETCNISDFSEGTMMELMGRIDKAIKKLEVPISEDIKTHKVLDDEISSDSNGPTALKHLLQQSSIIGHLDSLGLLSSDSLFIEFGAGRGKLSHWIQLASNNDELIDFLLIDRSNPKRK
;
A
#
# COMPACT_ATOMS: atom_id res chain seq x y z
N MET A 1 -0.45 13.89 -9.31
CA MET A 1 0.51 13.29 -10.26
C MET A 1 1.54 14.33 -10.62
N LEU A 2 2.84 13.99 -10.63
CA LEU A 2 3.91 14.95 -10.92
C LEU A 2 4.31 14.88 -12.39
N ALA A 3 4.61 16.02 -12.98
CA ALA A 3 5.17 16.07 -14.32
C ALA A 3 6.57 15.43 -14.33
N THR A 4 6.90 14.71 -15.40
CA THR A 4 8.26 14.16 -15.55
C THR A 4 9.26 15.30 -15.75
N LYS A 5 10.55 15.11 -15.41
CA LYS A 5 11.64 16.11 -15.55
C LYS A 5 11.74 16.80 -16.93
N ARG A 6 11.02 16.34 -17.96
CA ARG A 6 11.01 16.85 -19.34
C ARG A 6 9.66 17.37 -19.82
N SER A 7 8.64 17.48 -18.96
CA SER A 7 7.33 18.01 -19.34
C SER A 7 6.78 18.93 -18.26
N ILE A 8 6.04 19.95 -18.69
CA ILE A 8 5.31 20.90 -17.84
C ILE A 8 4.02 20.26 -17.32
N TYR A 9 3.46 19.30 -18.06
CA TYR A 9 2.21 18.62 -17.71
C TYR A 9 2.44 17.17 -17.27
N CYS A 10 1.60 16.69 -16.36
CA CYS A 10 1.59 15.27 -16.04
C CYS A 10 1.04 14.46 -17.23
N PRO A 11 1.31 13.14 -17.31
CA PRO A 11 0.92 12.32 -18.46
C PRO A 11 -0.57 12.38 -18.86
N GLU A 12 -1.48 12.59 -17.88
CA GLU A 12 -2.92 12.78 -18.13
C GLU A 12 -3.26 14.14 -18.76
N HIS A 13 -2.51 15.20 -18.47
CA HIS A 13 -2.77 16.54 -18.99
C HIS A 13 -1.95 16.88 -20.24
N LEU A 14 -1.03 16.00 -20.64
CA LEU A 14 -0.18 16.14 -21.82
C LEU A 14 -0.98 16.13 -23.14
N LEU A 15 -2.18 15.55 -23.16
CA LEU A 15 -3.03 15.48 -24.37
C LEU A 15 -3.55 16.84 -24.82
N ASN A 16 -3.66 17.77 -23.88
CA ASN A 16 -4.17 19.12 -24.15
C ASN A 16 -3.08 20.06 -24.65
N ASP A 17 -1.82 19.60 -24.66
CA ASP A 17 -0.67 20.37 -25.11
C ASP A 17 -0.49 20.23 -26.63
N LYS A 18 -0.93 21.25 -27.37
CA LYS A 18 -0.89 21.26 -28.85
C LYS A 18 0.53 21.45 -29.40
N GLU A 19 1.52 21.74 -28.56
CA GLU A 19 2.87 22.12 -28.98
C GLU A 19 3.88 20.95 -29.02
N GLN A 20 3.47 19.72 -28.67
CA GLN A 20 4.38 18.55 -28.60
C GLN A 20 4.18 17.48 -29.69
N GLU A 21 3.74 17.86 -30.89
CA GLU A 21 3.68 16.92 -32.04
C GLU A 21 5.04 16.34 -32.46
N GLY A 22 6.18 16.81 -31.91
CA GLY A 22 7.51 16.50 -32.43
C GLY A 22 8.42 15.53 -31.65
N SER A 23 8.27 15.31 -30.34
CA SER A 23 9.38 14.69 -29.57
C SER A 23 9.07 13.53 -28.61
N VAL A 24 7.84 13.37 -28.11
CA VAL A 24 7.52 12.32 -27.10
C VAL A 24 6.58 11.22 -27.63
N GLY A 25 5.99 11.43 -28.81
CA GLY A 25 5.06 10.51 -29.46
C GLY A 25 3.60 10.73 -29.01
N LYS A 26 2.66 10.50 -29.94
CA LYS A 26 1.22 10.72 -29.74
C LYS A 26 0.68 9.84 -28.60
N ARG A 27 -0.12 10.44 -27.71
CA ARG A 27 -0.92 9.70 -26.72
C ARG A 27 -2.35 9.54 -27.26
N ILE A 28 -2.93 8.38 -27.01
CA ILE A 28 -4.31 8.05 -27.35
C ILE A 28 -5.04 7.61 -26.08
N THR A 29 -6.35 7.80 -26.06
CA THR A 29 -7.23 7.26 -25.02
C THR A 29 -7.14 5.73 -25.03
N CYS A 30 -7.09 5.11 -23.85
CA CYS A 30 -7.08 3.65 -23.80
C CYS A 30 -8.39 3.08 -24.34
N PRO A 31 -8.37 2.06 -25.22
CA PRO A 31 -9.58 1.48 -25.78
C PRO A 31 -10.33 0.58 -24.80
N LEU A 32 -9.70 0.20 -23.66
CA LEU A 32 -10.34 -0.58 -22.60
C LEU A 32 -10.97 0.30 -21.51
N ASP A 33 -10.52 1.54 -21.35
CA ASP A 33 -10.97 2.46 -20.31
C ASP A 33 -10.68 3.91 -20.72
N SER A 34 -11.73 4.71 -20.86
CA SER A 34 -11.62 6.10 -21.30
C SER A 34 -11.08 7.05 -20.23
N SER A 35 -10.89 6.59 -18.98
CA SER A 35 -10.42 7.43 -17.87
C SER A 35 -8.92 7.72 -17.88
N HIS A 36 -8.13 7.02 -18.70
CA HIS A 36 -6.69 7.23 -18.81
C HIS A 36 -6.17 7.14 -20.24
N THR A 37 -4.93 7.57 -20.42
CA THR A 37 -4.27 7.60 -21.73
C THR A 37 -2.94 6.87 -21.78
N VAL A 38 -2.50 6.56 -23.00
CA VAL A 38 -1.30 5.77 -23.26
C VAL A 38 -0.62 6.26 -24.53
N TYR A 39 0.71 6.17 -24.60
CA TYR A 39 1.43 6.43 -25.85
C TYR A 39 1.02 5.40 -26.92
N GLU A 40 0.74 5.87 -28.13
CA GLU A 40 0.32 5.03 -29.26
C GLU A 40 1.32 3.89 -29.51
N LYS A 41 2.62 4.17 -29.45
CA LYS A 41 3.70 3.17 -29.58
C LYS A 41 3.66 2.07 -28.50
N ASP A 42 3.10 2.35 -27.33
CA ASP A 42 3.05 1.43 -26.19
C ASP A 42 1.67 0.78 -26.01
N ILE A 43 0.72 1.02 -26.91
CA ILE A 43 -0.66 0.50 -26.79
C ILE A 43 -0.67 -1.02 -26.61
N ASN A 44 0.07 -1.76 -27.44
CA ASN A 44 0.13 -3.22 -27.37
C ASN A 44 0.72 -3.73 -26.04
N LYS A 45 1.68 -2.99 -25.46
CA LYS A 45 2.23 -3.32 -24.14
C LYS A 45 1.27 -2.96 -23.02
N HIS A 46 0.55 -1.86 -23.18
CA HIS A 46 -0.43 -1.39 -22.22
C HIS A 46 -1.64 -2.32 -22.12
N LEU A 47 -2.21 -2.76 -23.24
CA LEU A 47 -3.40 -3.63 -23.25
C LEU A 47 -3.20 -4.91 -22.43
N LYS A 48 -1.98 -5.46 -22.42
CA LYS A 48 -1.60 -6.63 -21.62
C LYS A 48 -1.61 -6.40 -20.11
N LYS A 49 -1.43 -5.16 -19.64
CA LYS A 49 -1.30 -4.79 -18.22
C LYS A 49 -2.35 -3.78 -17.76
N CYS A 50 -3.29 -3.44 -18.62
CA CYS A 50 -4.32 -2.46 -18.31
C CYS A 50 -5.09 -2.91 -17.07
N ASN A 51 -5.44 -1.99 -16.18
CA ASN A 51 -6.24 -2.35 -15.01
C ASN A 51 -7.70 -2.67 -15.40
N ALA A 52 -8.17 -2.10 -16.51
CA ALA A 52 -9.49 -2.37 -17.07
C ALA A 52 -9.56 -3.62 -17.95
N SER A 53 -8.44 -4.34 -18.16
CA SER A 53 -8.54 -5.66 -18.75
C SER A 53 -9.30 -6.58 -17.78
N LYS A 54 -10.19 -7.43 -18.31
CA LYS A 54 -10.83 -8.48 -17.52
C LYS A 54 -9.73 -9.42 -17.01
N ARG A 55 -9.36 -9.26 -15.74
CA ARG A 55 -8.48 -10.20 -15.06
C ARG A 55 -9.31 -11.41 -14.67
N GLU A 56 -8.79 -12.60 -14.90
CA GLU A 56 -9.35 -13.79 -14.30
C GLU A 56 -9.36 -13.59 -12.79
N VAL A 57 -10.56 -13.70 -12.23
CA VAL A 57 -10.78 -13.60 -10.80
C VAL A 57 -10.40 -14.96 -10.21
N PRO A 58 -9.43 -15.05 -9.29
CA PRO A 58 -9.07 -16.34 -8.68
C PRO A 58 -10.27 -16.97 -7.98
N ASP A 59 -10.35 -18.31 -7.95
CA ASP A 59 -11.45 -19.02 -7.27
C ASP A 59 -11.55 -18.70 -5.77
N CYS A 60 -10.42 -18.32 -5.15
CA CYS A 60 -10.37 -17.91 -3.74
C CYS A 60 -10.82 -16.46 -3.50
N TYR A 61 -11.10 -15.69 -4.55
CA TYR A 61 -11.62 -14.34 -4.43
C TYR A 61 -13.14 -14.33 -4.54
N VAL A 62 -13.79 -13.83 -3.50
CA VAL A 62 -15.21 -13.50 -3.52
C VAL A 62 -15.33 -12.00 -3.29
N ALA A 63 -15.83 -11.28 -4.30
CA ALA A 63 -16.07 -9.85 -4.20
C ALA A 63 -16.97 -9.56 -3.00
N ASN A 64 -16.61 -8.56 -2.20
CA ASN A 64 -17.39 -8.09 -1.06
C ASN A 64 -17.64 -9.13 0.06
N ILE A 65 -16.85 -10.22 0.17
CA ILE A 65 -17.07 -11.24 1.22
C ILE A 65 -17.02 -10.68 2.66
N ASN A 66 -16.22 -9.63 2.89
CA ASN A 66 -16.04 -9.01 4.22
C ASN A 66 -16.93 -7.79 4.46
N THR A 67 -17.87 -7.46 3.57
CA THR A 67 -18.76 -6.29 3.78
C THR A 67 -19.84 -6.56 4.82
N GLY A 68 -20.03 -7.81 5.25
CA GLY A 68 -21.13 -8.23 6.12
C GLY A 68 -22.51 -8.24 5.44
N ILE A 69 -22.59 -7.77 4.19
CA ILE A 69 -23.81 -7.70 3.38
C ILE A 69 -23.56 -8.44 2.06
N PRO A 70 -24.11 -9.66 1.88
CA PRO A 70 -23.95 -10.43 0.66
C PRO A 70 -24.42 -9.63 -0.55
N ASN A 71 -23.60 -9.61 -1.62
CA ASN A 71 -23.90 -8.90 -2.87
C ASN A 71 -24.16 -7.40 -2.70
N TYR A 72 -23.55 -6.76 -1.69
CA TYR A 72 -23.65 -5.31 -1.55
C TYR A 72 -23.13 -4.61 -2.80
N VAL A 73 -24.02 -3.84 -3.43
CA VAL A 73 -23.69 -2.89 -4.47
C VAL A 73 -24.11 -1.54 -3.94
N PRO A 74 -23.16 -0.64 -3.62
CA PRO A 74 -23.51 0.67 -3.11
C PRO A 74 -24.36 1.40 -4.14
N LEU A 75 -25.49 1.94 -3.70
CA LEU A 75 -26.31 2.83 -4.49
C LEU A 75 -25.51 4.12 -4.77
N LYS A 76 -25.84 4.81 -5.86
CA LYS A 76 -25.13 6.04 -6.23
C LYS A 76 -25.23 7.09 -5.12
N GLU A 77 -26.35 7.09 -4.40
CA GLU A 77 -26.65 7.96 -3.27
C GLU A 77 -25.83 7.61 -2.01
N GLU A 78 -25.30 6.39 -1.91
CA GLU A 78 -24.40 5.96 -0.82
C GLU A 78 -22.95 6.36 -1.09
N THR A 79 -22.65 6.85 -2.30
CA THR A 79 -21.32 7.30 -2.71
C THR A 79 -21.29 8.79 -2.94
N CYS A 80 -20.31 9.47 -2.36
CA CYS A 80 -20.08 10.89 -2.57
C CYS A 80 -18.57 11.15 -2.64
N ASN A 81 -18.16 12.17 -3.39
CA ASN A 81 -16.77 12.61 -3.32
C ASN A 81 -16.60 13.54 -2.13
N ILE A 82 -15.43 13.48 -1.50
CA ILE A 82 -15.07 14.42 -0.44
C ILE A 82 -15.14 15.87 -0.95
N SER A 83 -14.85 16.10 -2.24
CA SER A 83 -14.95 17.40 -2.90
C SER A 83 -16.37 17.96 -2.99
N ASP A 84 -17.40 17.12 -2.85
CA ASP A 84 -18.79 17.54 -2.95
C ASP A 84 -19.27 18.24 -1.66
N PHE A 85 -18.48 18.17 -0.58
CA PHE A 85 -18.81 18.76 0.70
C PHE A 85 -18.19 20.15 0.87
N SER A 86 -18.99 21.06 1.45
CA SER A 86 -18.50 22.35 1.90
C SER A 86 -17.50 22.20 3.05
N GLU A 87 -16.60 23.17 3.19
CA GLU A 87 -15.67 23.23 4.33
C GLU A 87 -16.41 23.18 5.68
N GLY A 88 -17.54 23.89 5.79
CA GLY A 88 -18.35 23.89 7.02
C GLY A 88 -18.90 22.51 7.39
N THR A 89 -19.39 21.74 6.40
CA THR A 89 -19.85 20.36 6.62
C THR A 89 -18.72 19.45 7.07
N MET A 90 -17.53 19.61 6.49
CA MET A 90 -16.35 18.85 6.89
C MET A 90 -15.92 19.19 8.32
N MET A 91 -15.90 20.48 8.70
CA MET A 91 -15.61 20.90 10.06
C MET A 91 -16.63 20.34 11.06
N GLU A 92 -17.91 20.31 10.71
CA GLU A 92 -18.94 19.71 11.57
C GLU A 92 -18.72 18.22 11.78
N LEU A 93 -18.40 17.48 10.71
CA LEU A 93 -18.06 16.06 10.79
C LEU A 93 -16.84 15.82 11.69
N MET A 94 -15.77 16.60 11.50
CA MET A 94 -14.58 16.53 12.36
C MET A 94 -14.94 16.78 13.83
N GLY A 95 -15.77 17.80 14.10
CA GLY A 95 -16.24 18.09 15.45
C GLY A 95 -17.07 16.95 16.07
N ARG A 96 -17.85 16.20 15.27
CA ARG A 96 -18.56 15.01 15.74
C ARG A 96 -17.61 13.87 16.09
N ILE A 97 -16.59 13.65 15.27
CA ILE A 97 -15.54 12.64 15.52
C ILE A 97 -14.79 12.99 16.80
N ASP A 98 -14.35 14.24 16.97
CA ASP A 98 -13.65 14.69 18.18
C ASP A 98 -14.50 14.50 19.45
N LYS A 99 -15.80 14.80 19.38
CA LYS A 99 -16.73 14.55 20.50
C LYS A 99 -16.86 13.07 20.81
N ALA A 100 -16.92 12.21 19.79
CA ALA A 100 -16.98 10.77 19.98
C ALA A 100 -15.71 10.23 20.63
N ILE A 101 -14.53 10.67 20.15
CA ILE A 101 -13.22 10.33 20.72
C ILE A 101 -13.14 10.78 22.18
N LYS A 102 -13.56 12.01 22.50
CA LYS A 102 -13.59 12.50 23.89
C LYS A 102 -14.53 11.72 24.81
N LYS A 103 -15.61 11.15 24.25
CA LYS A 103 -16.58 10.33 25.00
C LYS A 103 -16.10 8.89 25.17
N LEU A 104 -15.23 8.40 24.30
CA LEU A 104 -14.50 7.16 24.53
C LEU A 104 -13.55 7.39 25.70
N GLU A 105 -14.02 7.16 26.92
CA GLU A 105 -13.21 7.11 28.16
C GLU A 105 -12.28 5.88 28.18
N VAL A 106 -11.81 5.44 27.01
CA VAL A 106 -10.86 4.35 26.85
C VAL A 106 -9.52 5.01 26.56
N PRO A 107 -8.57 4.98 27.50
CA PRO A 107 -7.22 5.44 27.19
C PRO A 107 -6.66 4.58 26.06
N ILE A 108 -6.37 5.21 24.92
CA ILE A 108 -5.62 4.54 23.85
C ILE A 108 -4.19 4.42 24.36
N SER A 109 -3.84 3.25 24.88
CA SER A 109 -2.48 2.95 25.29
C SER A 109 -1.65 2.59 24.07
N GLU A 110 -0.52 3.24 23.91
CA GLU A 110 0.52 2.77 23.00
C GLU A 110 1.33 1.67 23.70
N ASP A 111 1.54 0.55 23.03
CA ASP A 111 2.45 -0.52 23.48
C ASP A 111 3.54 -0.71 22.42
N ILE A 112 4.67 -0.04 22.64
CA ILE A 112 5.84 -0.07 21.75
C ILE A 112 6.86 -0.99 22.39
N LYS A 113 7.14 -2.12 21.72
CA LYS A 113 8.20 -3.04 22.13
C LYS A 113 9.44 -2.82 21.28
N THR A 114 10.54 -3.43 21.71
CA THR A 114 11.77 -3.54 20.95
C THR A 114 12.26 -4.98 21.04
N HIS A 115 13.09 -5.38 20.09
CA HIS A 115 13.74 -6.69 20.09
C HIS A 115 15.22 -6.56 19.76
N LYS A 116 16.05 -7.21 20.58
CA LYS A 116 17.52 -7.14 20.56
C LYS A 116 18.17 -7.41 19.20
N VAL A 117 17.50 -8.20 18.36
CA VAL A 117 18.02 -8.59 17.04
C VAL A 117 18.24 -7.40 16.10
N LEU A 118 17.55 -6.28 16.33
CA LEU A 118 17.69 -5.06 15.53
C LEU A 118 18.53 -3.98 16.21
N ASP A 119 19.03 -4.18 17.44
CA ASP A 119 19.68 -3.11 18.21
C ASP A 119 20.88 -2.52 17.46
N ASP A 120 21.75 -3.37 16.91
CA ASP A 120 22.93 -2.94 16.15
C ASP A 120 22.55 -2.14 14.89
N GLU A 121 21.51 -2.58 14.18
CA GLU A 121 21.06 -1.92 12.95
C GLU A 121 20.37 -0.58 13.27
N ILE A 122 19.59 -0.52 14.36
CA ILE A 122 18.93 0.69 14.84
C ILE A 122 19.97 1.73 15.29
N SER A 123 21.04 1.31 15.96
CA SER A 123 22.13 2.17 16.42
C SER A 123 23.09 2.61 15.32
N SER A 124 22.96 2.11 14.09
CA SER A 124 23.84 2.49 12.99
C SER A 124 23.58 3.93 12.51
N ASP A 125 24.60 4.79 12.62
CA ASP A 125 24.58 6.17 12.12
C ASP A 125 24.41 6.29 10.59
N SER A 126 24.51 5.18 9.87
CA SER A 126 24.31 5.14 8.42
C SER A 126 22.83 5.20 7.99
N ASN A 127 21.90 5.03 8.93
CA ASN A 127 20.48 4.96 8.64
C ASN A 127 19.84 6.35 8.54
N GLY A 128 19.33 6.67 7.35
CA GLY A 128 18.46 7.84 7.19
C GLY A 128 17.14 7.72 7.96
N PRO A 129 16.42 8.82 8.21
CA PRO A 129 15.21 8.83 9.06
C PRO A 129 14.12 7.83 8.64
N THR A 130 13.97 7.61 7.32
CA THR A 130 13.01 6.63 6.79
C THR A 130 13.42 5.19 7.11
N ALA A 131 14.72 4.87 7.00
CA ALA A 131 15.22 3.54 7.31
C ALA A 131 15.07 3.25 8.81
N LEU A 132 15.44 4.21 9.67
CA LEU A 132 15.28 4.10 11.12
C LEU A 132 13.82 3.87 11.52
N LYS A 133 12.88 4.61 10.90
CA LYS A 133 11.43 4.39 11.13
C LYS A 133 11.02 2.94 10.83
N HIS A 134 11.46 2.39 9.70
CA HIS A 134 11.14 1.00 9.34
C HIS A 134 11.75 -0.01 10.32
N LEU A 135 12.98 0.23 10.79
CA LEU A 135 13.64 -0.63 11.77
C LEU A 135 12.91 -0.64 13.11
N LEU A 136 12.52 0.54 13.62
CA LEU A 136 11.76 0.65 14.88
C LEU A 136 10.40 -0.05 14.77
N GLN A 137 9.71 0.08 13.63
CA GLN A 137 8.46 -0.63 13.37
C GLN A 137 8.65 -2.15 13.36
N GLN A 138 9.67 -2.65 12.67
CA GLN A 138 9.99 -4.08 12.62
C GLN A 138 10.39 -4.62 14.00
N SER A 139 11.20 -3.88 14.74
CA SER A 139 11.62 -4.21 16.11
C SER A 139 10.42 -4.33 17.06
N SER A 140 9.45 -3.42 16.95
CA SER A 140 8.22 -3.51 17.74
C SER A 140 7.37 -4.73 17.37
N ILE A 141 7.16 -5.00 16.08
CA ILE A 141 6.44 -6.21 15.63
C ILE A 141 7.08 -7.47 16.21
N ILE A 142 8.40 -7.58 16.13
CA ILE A 142 9.13 -8.77 16.59
C ILE A 142 9.12 -8.86 18.12
N GLY A 143 9.26 -7.74 18.83
CA GLY A 143 9.15 -7.73 20.30
C GLY A 143 7.77 -8.19 20.77
N HIS A 144 6.71 -7.86 20.02
CA HIS A 144 5.36 -8.38 20.27
C HIS A 144 5.26 -9.88 20.02
N LEU A 145 5.75 -10.37 18.88
CA LEU A 145 5.78 -11.81 18.57
C LEU A 145 6.51 -12.60 19.66
N ASP A 146 7.67 -12.12 20.11
CA ASP A 146 8.46 -12.74 21.16
C ASP A 146 7.70 -12.76 22.49
N SER A 147 7.12 -11.62 22.89
CA SER A 147 6.35 -11.53 24.14
C SER A 147 5.12 -12.42 24.18
N LEU A 148 4.60 -12.81 23.01
CA LEU A 148 3.47 -13.72 22.85
C LEU A 148 3.91 -15.19 22.64
N GLY A 149 5.22 -15.47 22.59
CA GLY A 149 5.75 -16.82 22.32
C GLY A 149 5.54 -17.32 20.89
N LEU A 150 5.32 -16.40 19.94
CA LEU A 150 5.01 -16.71 18.54
C LEU A 150 6.25 -16.91 17.66
N LEU A 151 7.45 -16.75 18.23
CA LEU A 151 8.73 -17.05 17.56
C LEU A 151 9.17 -18.51 17.81
N SER A 152 8.21 -19.44 17.89
CA SER A 152 8.45 -20.84 18.21
C SER A 152 8.53 -21.72 16.95
N SER A 153 9.20 -22.86 17.10
CA SER A 153 9.33 -23.90 16.07
C SER A 153 7.96 -24.36 15.53
N ASP A 154 7.94 -24.88 14.30
CA ASP A 154 6.72 -25.36 13.61
C ASP A 154 5.72 -24.23 13.27
N SER A 155 6.23 -23.02 13.07
CA SER A 155 5.46 -21.84 12.67
C SER A 155 5.65 -21.53 11.19
N LEU A 156 4.56 -21.12 10.50
CA LEU A 156 4.60 -20.58 9.14
C LEU A 156 4.27 -19.07 9.16
N PHE A 157 5.23 -18.24 8.78
CA PHE A 157 5.02 -16.81 8.62
C PHE A 157 4.66 -16.46 7.17
N ILE A 158 3.51 -15.82 6.99
CA ILE A 158 3.05 -15.35 5.67
C ILE A 158 3.17 -13.82 5.60
N GLU A 159 4.16 -13.33 4.85
CA GLU A 159 4.41 -11.89 4.69
C GLU A 159 3.74 -11.36 3.40
N PHE A 160 2.66 -10.59 3.54
CA PHE A 160 2.03 -9.89 2.42
C PHE A 160 2.70 -8.54 2.17
N GLY A 161 3.00 -8.24 0.91
CA GLY A 161 3.77 -7.05 0.54
C GLY A 161 5.22 -7.13 0.99
N ALA A 162 5.80 -8.33 0.95
CA ALA A 162 7.11 -8.61 1.54
C ALA A 162 8.25 -7.75 0.97
N GLY A 163 8.13 -7.29 -0.28
CA GLY A 163 9.11 -6.47 -0.96
C GLY A 163 10.47 -7.13 -1.03
N ARG A 164 11.39 -6.72 -0.14
CA ARG A 164 12.73 -7.30 -0.01
C ARG A 164 12.83 -8.39 1.07
N GLY A 165 11.71 -8.78 1.69
CA GLY A 165 11.64 -9.80 2.75
C GLY A 165 12.31 -9.37 4.06
N LYS A 166 12.36 -8.07 4.36
CA LYS A 166 13.08 -7.56 5.54
C LYS A 166 12.43 -8.04 6.85
N LEU A 167 11.10 -8.06 6.95
CA LEU A 167 10.46 -8.48 8.19
C LEU A 167 10.71 -9.97 8.46
N SER A 168 10.48 -10.84 7.45
CA SER A 168 10.79 -12.26 7.59
C SER A 168 12.26 -12.54 7.91
N HIS A 169 13.20 -11.78 7.32
CA HIS A 169 14.61 -11.90 7.67
C HIS A 169 14.85 -11.66 9.17
N TRP A 170 14.27 -10.61 9.74
CA TRP A 170 14.43 -10.32 11.16
C TRP A 170 13.71 -11.31 12.07
N ILE A 171 12.55 -11.84 11.66
CA ILE A 171 11.86 -12.92 12.37
C ILE A 171 12.74 -14.17 12.43
N GLN A 172 13.37 -14.54 11.31
CA GLN A 172 14.29 -15.68 11.25
C GLN A 172 15.46 -15.50 12.21
N LEU A 173 16.10 -14.32 12.22
CA LEU A 173 17.19 -14.02 13.15
C LEU A 173 16.72 -14.01 14.61
N ALA A 174 15.53 -13.45 14.89
CA ALA A 174 14.96 -13.42 16.23
C ALA A 174 14.67 -14.83 16.76
N SER A 175 14.34 -15.76 15.86
CA SER A 175 14.09 -17.16 16.15
C SER A 175 15.35 -18.03 16.09
N ASN A 176 16.53 -17.42 16.21
CA ASN A 176 17.84 -18.09 16.16
C ASN A 176 18.09 -18.94 14.89
N ASN A 177 17.49 -18.55 13.76
CA ASN A 177 17.51 -19.31 12.51
C ASN A 177 16.99 -20.74 12.65
N ASP A 178 15.95 -20.94 13.44
CA ASP A 178 15.26 -22.24 13.55
C ASP A 178 14.78 -22.72 12.17
N GLU A 179 15.28 -23.87 11.74
CA GLU A 179 14.95 -24.50 10.46
C GLU A 179 13.51 -25.05 10.42
N LEU A 180 12.84 -25.14 11.58
CA LEU A 180 11.43 -25.54 11.69
C LEU A 180 10.47 -24.36 11.50
N ILE A 181 10.97 -23.17 11.16
CA ILE A 181 10.13 -22.01 10.85
C ILE A 181 10.14 -21.77 9.34
N ASP A 182 8.95 -21.86 8.75
CA ASP A 182 8.75 -21.64 7.33
C ASP A 182 8.30 -20.19 7.04
N PHE A 183 8.65 -19.71 5.84
CA PHE A 183 8.30 -18.37 5.39
C PHE A 183 7.66 -18.42 4.00
N LEU A 184 6.47 -17.82 3.86
CA LEU A 184 5.80 -17.57 2.59
C LEU A 184 5.76 -16.07 2.30
N LEU A 185 6.58 -15.62 1.35
CA LEU A 185 6.68 -14.22 0.97
C LEU A 185 5.80 -13.91 -0.25
N ILE A 186 4.81 -13.05 -0.07
CA ILE A 186 3.83 -12.71 -1.10
C ILE A 186 4.01 -11.23 -1.46
N ASP A 187 4.37 -10.95 -2.71
CA ASP A 187 4.40 -9.57 -3.24
C ASP A 187 3.79 -9.51 -4.64
N ARG A 188 3.31 -8.34 -5.04
CA ARG A 188 2.90 -8.08 -6.41
C ARG A 188 4.17 -7.90 -7.25
N SER A 189 4.39 -8.79 -8.21
CA SER A 189 5.53 -8.78 -9.12
C SER A 189 5.69 -7.46 -9.90
N ASN A 190 6.34 -6.47 -9.28
CA ASN A 190 7.00 -5.34 -9.93
C ASN A 190 7.86 -4.57 -8.92
N PRO A 191 8.96 -5.14 -8.38
CA PRO A 191 9.93 -4.35 -7.64
C PRO A 191 10.44 -3.27 -8.61
N LYS A 192 10.02 -2.02 -8.41
CA LYS A 192 10.57 -0.88 -9.14
C LYS A 192 12.05 -0.87 -8.83
N ARG A 193 12.90 -1.33 -9.76
CA ARG A 193 14.33 -1.05 -9.71
C ARG A 193 14.43 0.47 -9.68
N LYS A 194 14.76 1.02 -8.50
CA LYS A 194 15.21 2.40 -8.37
C LYS A 194 16.64 2.49 -8.88
#